data_AF-A0A819R521-F1
#
_entry.id   AF-A0A819R521-F1
#
_cell.length_a   1.000
_cell.length_b   1.000
_cell.length_c   1.000
_cell.angle_alpha   90.00
_cell.angle_beta   90.00
_cell.angle_gamma   90.00
#
_symmetry.space_group_name_H-M   'P 1'
#
loop_
_entity.id
_entity.type
_entity.pdbx_description
1 polymer ?
#
loop_
_entity_poly.entity_id
_entity_poly.type
_entity_poly.pdbx_seq_one_letter_code
_entity_poly.pdbx_strand_id
1 'polypeptide(L)'
;SFIANHRNIKDRLDAVKIMIEMAKIDKDSAISVYCDTMNNRTNQLFRASPERLYVLHDQKVLYQGGKGPNGYSIPSLEYVLKKNLEI
;
A
#
# COMPACT_ATOMS: atom_id res chain seq x y z
N SER A 1 -12.87 5.11 15.02
CA SER A 1 -13.87 5.80 14.18
C SER A 1 -14.33 4.84 13.09
N PHE A 2 -15.61 4.84 12.75
CA PHE A 2 -16.13 4.03 11.63
C PHE A 2 -15.85 4.76 10.30
N ILE A 3 -15.34 4.05 9.30
CA ILE A 3 -15.12 4.58 7.95
C ILE A 3 -16.09 3.83 7.00
N ALA A 4 -17.03 4.57 6.42
CA ALA A 4 -17.98 4.02 5.46
C ALA A 4 -17.33 3.82 4.08
N ASN A 5 -17.97 3.04 3.21
CA ASN A 5 -17.55 2.92 1.82
C ASN A 5 -17.48 4.30 1.14
N HIS A 6 -16.33 4.60 0.54
CA HIS A 6 -16.08 5.90 -0.10
C HIS A 6 -16.93 6.10 -1.35
N ARG A 7 -17.72 7.17 -1.42
CA ARG A 7 -18.60 7.49 -2.56
C ARG A 7 -17.99 8.52 -3.51
N ASN A 8 -16.99 9.25 -3.04
CA ASN A 8 -16.28 10.28 -3.80
C ASN A 8 -14.83 10.39 -3.33
N ILE A 9 -14.02 11.19 -4.03
CA ILE A 9 -12.58 11.31 -3.73
C ILE A 9 -12.32 11.96 -2.36
N LYS A 10 -13.19 12.88 -1.91
CA LYS A 10 -13.08 13.51 -0.60
C LYS A 10 -13.22 12.48 0.52
N ASP A 11 -14.18 11.56 0.42
CA ASP A 11 -14.35 10.47 1.39
C ASP A 11 -13.05 9.64 1.52
N ARG A 12 -12.39 9.32 0.39
CA ARG A 12 -11.11 8.59 0.42
C ARG A 12 -9.99 9.41 1.04
N LEU A 13 -9.87 10.69 0.68
CA LEU A 13 -8.84 11.57 1.20
C LEU A 13 -9.01 11.77 2.71
N ASP A 14 -10.25 11.88 3.20
CA ASP A 14 -10.52 11.98 4.63
C ASP A 14 -10.13 10.68 5.37
N ALA A 15 -10.38 9.50 4.78
CA ALA A 15 -9.89 8.24 5.33
C ALA A 15 -8.35 8.13 5.32
N VAL A 16 -7.68 8.61 4.26
CA VAL A 16 -6.21 8.66 4.18
C VAL A 16 -5.61 9.55 5.27
N LYS A 17 -6.22 10.72 5.57
CA LYS A 17 -5.78 11.59 6.66
C LYS A 17 -5.82 10.88 8.01
N ILE A 18 -6.90 10.16 8.29
CA ILE A 18 -7.03 9.35 9.53
C ILE A 18 -5.93 8.30 9.59
N MET A 19 -5.65 7.60 8.48
CA MET A 19 -4.59 6.59 8.43
C MET A 19 -3.20 7.21 8.67
N ILE A 20 -2.90 8.36 8.06
CA ILE A 20 -1.63 9.09 8.24
C ILE A 20 -1.44 9.49 9.71
N GLU A 21 -2.49 10.03 10.34
CA GLU A 21 -2.47 10.40 11.76
C GLU A 21 -2.24 9.19 12.65
N MET A 22 -2.98 8.09 12.43
CA MET A 22 -2.82 6.84 13.19
C MET A 22 -1.43 6.22 13.03
N ALA A 23 -0.87 6.27 11.82
CA ALA A 23 0.47 5.75 11.51
C ALA A 23 1.60 6.70 11.92
N LYS A 24 1.29 7.91 12.40
CA LYS A 24 2.25 8.96 12.75
C LYS A 24 3.21 9.28 11.60
N ILE A 25 2.68 9.33 10.38
CA ILE A 25 3.45 9.76 9.20
C ILE A 25 3.42 11.29 9.17
N ASP A 26 4.56 11.91 9.45
CA ASP A 26 4.72 13.35 9.39
C ASP A 26 5.33 13.82 8.05
N LYS A 27 5.49 15.14 7.90
CA LYS A 27 6.02 15.79 6.69
C LYS A 27 7.48 15.46 6.38
N ASP A 28 8.25 15.04 7.38
CA ASP A 28 9.67 14.76 7.26
C ASP A 28 9.92 13.24 7.06
N SER A 29 8.84 12.44 7.03
CA SER A 29 8.86 11.01 6.73
C SER A 29 9.26 10.73 5.29
N ALA A 30 10.07 9.69 5.09
CA ALA A 30 10.38 9.14 3.76
C ALA A 30 9.18 8.39 3.12
N ILE A 31 8.09 8.17 3.87
CA ILE A 31 6.93 7.41 3.40
C ILE A 31 5.98 8.33 2.63
N SER A 32 5.77 8.02 1.35
CA SER A 32 4.74 8.68 0.53
C SER A 32 3.44 7.89 0.54
N VAL A 33 2.33 8.57 0.78
CA VAL A 33 0.98 7.98 0.80
C VAL A 33 0.16 8.54 -0.35
N TYR A 34 -0.41 7.64 -1.16
CA TYR A 34 -1.27 8.01 -2.29
C TYR A 34 -2.65 7.41 -2.13
N CYS A 35 -3.64 8.11 -2.68
CA CYS A 35 -5.01 7.64 -2.77
C CYS A 35 -5.29 7.13 -4.20
N ASP A 36 -5.83 5.91 -4.33
CA ASP A 36 -6.28 5.44 -5.64
C ASP A 36 -7.49 6.25 -6.12
N THR A 37 -7.56 6.43 -7.43
CA THR A 37 -8.70 6.98 -8.17
C THR A 37 -10.02 6.25 -7.86
N MET A 38 -11.15 6.95 -8.03
CA MET A 38 -12.47 6.39 -7.70
C MET A 38 -12.86 5.14 -8.48
N ASN A 39 -12.27 4.91 -9.67
CA ASN A 39 -12.47 3.70 -10.45
C ASN A 39 -11.59 2.51 -10.00
N ASN A 40 -10.80 2.66 -8.93
CA ASN A 40 -9.91 1.63 -8.38
C ASN A 40 -8.85 1.13 -9.37
N ARG A 41 -8.36 1.99 -10.28
CA ARG A 41 -7.44 1.58 -11.36
C ARG A 41 -6.18 0.91 -10.82
N THR A 42 -5.52 1.50 -9.83
CA THR A 42 -4.27 0.92 -9.28
C THR A 42 -4.56 -0.41 -8.57
N ASN A 43 -5.63 -0.45 -7.77
CA ASN A 43 -6.06 -1.68 -7.11
C ASN A 43 -6.36 -2.82 -8.11
N GLN A 44 -7.02 -2.52 -9.24
CA GLN A 44 -7.30 -3.50 -10.29
C GLN A 44 -6.03 -3.99 -10.98
N LEU A 45 -5.13 -3.08 -11.38
CA LEU A 45 -3.88 -3.42 -12.07
C LEU A 45 -2.97 -4.30 -11.20
N PHE A 46 -2.86 -3.98 -9.91
CA PHE A 46 -2.03 -4.71 -8.96
C PHE A 46 -2.79 -5.80 -8.19
N ARG A 47 -4.07 -6.04 -8.49
CA ARG A 47 -4.92 -7.00 -7.75
C ARG A 47 -4.73 -6.88 -6.23
N ALA A 48 -4.73 -5.65 -5.74
CA ALA A 48 -4.21 -5.32 -4.42
C ALA A 48 -5.21 -5.62 -3.28
N SER A 49 -6.47 -5.90 -3.62
CA SER A 49 -7.50 -6.24 -2.64
C SER A 49 -7.34 -7.66 -2.06
N PRO A 50 -7.55 -7.86 -0.74
CA PRO A 50 -7.89 -6.83 0.26
C PRO A 50 -6.71 -5.92 0.62
N GLU A 51 -5.53 -6.49 0.77
CA GLU A 51 -4.25 -5.79 0.87
C GLU A 51 -3.15 -6.64 0.21
N ARG A 52 -2.06 -5.99 -0.22
CA ARG A 52 -0.94 -6.66 -0.88
C ARG A 52 0.34 -5.84 -0.86
N LEU A 53 1.46 -6.52 -0.62
CA LEU A 53 2.80 -5.94 -0.71
C LEU A 53 3.42 -6.21 -2.10
N TYR A 54 4.12 -5.21 -2.62
CA TYR A 54 4.87 -5.29 -3.87
C TYR A 54 6.26 -4.68 -3.68
N VAL A 55 7.26 -5.24 -4.38
CA VAL A 55 8.54 -4.55 -4.62
C VAL A 55 8.66 -4.31 -6.11
N LEU A 56 8.82 -3.04 -6.48
CA LEU A 56 9.09 -2.60 -7.84
C LEU A 56 10.55 -2.14 -7.92
N HIS A 57 11.29 -2.66 -8.87
CA HIS A 57 12.68 -2.29 -9.12
C HIS A 57 12.95 -2.30 -10.62
N ASP A 58 13.61 -1.27 -11.16
CA ASP A 58 13.87 -1.10 -12.59
C ASP A 58 12.65 -1.37 -13.49
N GLN A 59 11.51 -0.77 -13.12
CA GLN A 59 10.23 -0.90 -13.82
C GLN A 59 9.68 -2.34 -13.92
N LYS A 60 10.19 -3.26 -13.09
CA LYS A 60 9.74 -4.65 -13.00
C LYS A 60 9.19 -4.96 -11.62
N VAL A 61 8.26 -5.92 -11.58
CA VAL A 61 7.79 -6.50 -10.33
C VAL A 61 8.82 -7.52 -9.85
N LEU A 62 9.59 -7.13 -8.83
CA LEU A 62 10.59 -7.99 -8.19
C LEU A 62 9.93 -8.93 -7.17
N TYR A 63 8.87 -8.47 -6.51
CA TYR A 63 8.08 -9.27 -5.59
C TYR A 63 6.61 -8.89 -5.63
N GLN A 64 5.77 -9.93 -5.62
CA GLN A 64 4.33 -9.83 -5.44
C GLN A 64 3.96 -10.72 -4.25
N GLY A 65 3.54 -10.10 -3.16
CA GLY A 65 3.05 -10.81 -1.98
C GLY A 65 1.73 -11.56 -2.23
N GLY A 66 1.41 -12.47 -1.30
CA GLY A 66 0.10 -13.12 -1.27
C GLY A 66 -1.04 -12.12 -1.05
N LYS A 67 -2.29 -12.57 -1.19
CA LYS A 67 -3.45 -11.75 -0.80
C LYS A 67 -3.53 -11.71 0.73
N GLY A 68 -3.66 -10.53 1.32
CA GLY A 68 -3.85 -10.41 2.76
C GLY A 68 -5.21 -10.94 3.26
N PRO A 69 -5.39 -11.07 4.58
CA PRO A 69 -4.34 -10.92 5.58
C PRO A 69 -3.35 -12.09 5.58
N ASN A 70 -3.77 -13.29 5.19
CA ASN A 70 -2.96 -14.52 5.27
C ASN A 70 -1.67 -14.48 4.44
N GLY A 71 -1.66 -13.74 3.34
CA GLY A 71 -0.50 -13.58 2.46
C GLY A 71 0.36 -12.35 2.76
N TYR A 72 0.00 -11.55 3.77
CA TYR A 72 0.80 -10.42 4.21
C TYR A 72 2.00 -10.93 5.03
N SER A 73 3.20 -10.86 4.46
CA SER A 73 4.41 -11.40 5.08
C SER A 73 5.55 -10.39 5.00
N ILE A 74 5.84 -9.75 6.14
CA ILE A 74 7.03 -8.91 6.32
C ILE A 74 8.31 -9.72 6.16
N PRO A 75 8.46 -10.94 6.74
CA PRO A 75 9.67 -11.73 6.54
C PRO A 75 9.98 -12.03 5.07
N SER A 76 8.94 -12.32 4.27
CA SER A 76 9.11 -12.55 2.83
C SER A 76 9.53 -11.28 2.09
N LEU A 77 8.96 -10.13 2.46
CA LEU A 77 9.35 -8.83 1.91
C LEU A 77 10.83 -8.53 2.24
N GLU A 78 11.22 -8.62 3.52
CA GLU A 78 12.59 -8.37 3.97
C GLU A 78 13.61 -9.29 3.29
N TYR A 79 13.27 -10.57 3.13
CA TYR A 79 14.12 -11.51 2.40
C TYR A 79 14.38 -11.06 0.96
N VAL A 80 13.34 -10.60 0.25
CA VAL A 80 13.50 -10.08 -1.12
C VAL A 80 14.37 -8.84 -1.15
N LEU A 81 14.13 -7.88 -0.24
CA LEU A 81 14.91 -6.64 -0.17
C LEU A 81 16.40 -6.95 0.04
N LYS A 82 16.73 -7.77 1.05
CA LYS A 82 18.10 -8.18 1.37
C LYS A 82 18.78 -8.92 0.23
N LYS A 83 18.06 -9.83 -0.42
CA LYS A 83 18.63 -10.70 -1.46
C LYS A 83 18.91 -9.97 -2.77
N ASN A 84 18.10 -8.96 -3.12
CA ASN A 84 18.10 -8.42 -4.48
C ASN A 84 18.50 -6.94 -4.54
N LEU A 85 18.47 -6.21 -3.43
CA LEU A 85 18.68 -4.76 -3.41
C LEU A 85 19.80 -4.31 -2.46
N GLU A 86 20.55 -5.26 -1.88
CA GLU A 86 21.67 -4.98 -0.96
C GLU A 86 21.31 -4.08 0.24
N ILE A 87 20.05 -4.17 0.71
CA ILE A 87 19.50 -3.43 1.87
C ILE A 87 19.41 -4.32 3.10
#